data_AF-A0A533ZH75-F1
#
_entry.id   AF-A0A533ZH75-F1
#
_cell.length_a   1.000
_cell.length_b   1.000
_cell.length_c   1.000
_cell.angle_alpha   90.00
_cell.angle_beta   90.00
_cell.angle_gamma   90.00
#
_symmetry.space_group_name_H-M   'P 1'
#
loop_
_entity.id
_entity.type
_entity.pdbx_description
1 polymer ?
#
loop_
_entity_poly.entity_id
_entity_poly.type
_entity_poly.pdbx_seq_one_letter_code
_entity_poly.pdbx_strand_id
1 'polypeptide(L)'
;MLVPIVIEQTNRGERAYDIYSRLLKDRIIFLGAPIDDMFANLVIAQLLFLEAEDPEKDINLYINTPGGAVTAGLGIYDTMQYVKPPINTICLGQAASMGALLLAAGTKGKRFALPNTRILIHQPMGGFQGQATEIDIHAREILKVRERLNEILAKHTGQPLDKIALDTERDYFMSGEEAKKYGLIDEVIARHPKGMKEVTKDGAKDHGKDGAKDK
;
A
#
# COMPACT_ATOMS: atom_id res chain seq x y z
N MET A 1 -3.89 -14.77 -16.77
CA MET A 1 -3.19 -15.56 -15.73
C MET A 1 -4.24 -16.34 -14.97
N LEU A 2 -4.03 -17.63 -14.71
CA LEU A 2 -4.93 -18.43 -13.87
C LEU A 2 -4.57 -18.17 -12.40
N VAL A 3 -5.52 -17.70 -11.60
CA VAL A 3 -5.30 -17.49 -10.15
C VAL A 3 -5.63 -18.79 -9.42
N PRO A 4 -4.72 -19.35 -8.61
CA PRO A 4 -4.99 -20.58 -7.86
C PRO A 4 -6.19 -20.42 -6.92
N ILE A 5 -6.97 -21.50 -6.79
CA ILE A 5 -8.08 -21.61 -5.85
C ILE A 5 -7.62 -22.38 -4.62
N VAL A 6 -7.99 -21.88 -3.45
CA VAL A 6 -7.78 -22.49 -2.13
C VAL A 6 -9.14 -22.90 -1.57
N ILE A 7 -9.22 -24.12 -1.04
CA ILE A 7 -10.41 -24.64 -0.38
C ILE A 7 -10.20 -24.56 1.14
N GLU A 8 -11.05 -23.80 1.82
CA GLU A 8 -11.07 -23.67 3.28
C GLU A 8 -12.19 -24.54 3.85
N GLN A 9 -11.83 -25.53 4.66
CA GLN A 9 -12.81 -26.34 5.41
C GLN A 9 -13.20 -25.61 6.70
N THR A 10 -14.50 -25.38 6.87
CA THR A 10 -15.06 -24.79 8.08
C THR A 10 -16.08 -25.75 8.71
N ASN A 11 -16.44 -25.53 9.97
CA ASN A 11 -17.51 -26.29 10.65
C ASN A 11 -18.87 -26.20 9.92
N ARG A 12 -19.04 -25.27 8.97
CA ARG A 12 -20.26 -25.06 8.17
C ARG A 12 -20.12 -25.53 6.71
N GLY A 13 -19.03 -26.24 6.37
CA GLY A 13 -18.76 -26.76 5.03
C GLY A 13 -17.50 -26.18 4.39
N GLU A 14 -17.32 -26.48 3.10
CA GLU A 14 -16.18 -26.04 2.30
C GLU A 14 -16.47 -24.71 1.58
N ARG A 15 -15.51 -23.79 1.59
CA ARG A 15 -15.56 -22.56 0.78
C ARG A 15 -14.32 -22.46 -0.10
N ALA A 16 -14.54 -22.17 -1.38
CA ALA A 16 -13.47 -21.93 -2.34
C ALA A 16 -13.22 -20.42 -2.48
N TYR A 17 -11.96 -20.03 -2.42
CA TYR A 17 -11.49 -18.65 -2.61
C TYR A 17 -10.34 -18.65 -3.61
N ASP A 18 -10.22 -17.63 -4.44
CA ASP A 18 -8.91 -17.35 -5.03
C ASP A 18 -7.93 -16.85 -3.96
N ILE A 19 -6.62 -16.95 -4.22
CA ILE A 19 -5.59 -16.61 -3.24
C ILE A 19 -5.68 -15.15 -2.75
N TYR A 20 -6.07 -14.19 -3.58
CA TYR A 20 -6.19 -12.79 -3.18
C TYR A 20 -7.45 -12.57 -2.34
N SER A 21 -8.57 -13.17 -2.70
CA SER A 21 -9.79 -13.16 -1.86
C SER A 21 -9.53 -13.77 -0.48
N ARG A 22 -8.71 -14.84 -0.40
CA ARG A 22 -8.33 -15.41 0.89
C ARG A 22 -7.47 -14.44 1.70
N LEU A 23 -6.52 -13.74 1.09
CA LEU A 23 -5.68 -12.75 1.75
C LEU A 23 -6.47 -11.51 2.20
N LEU A 24 -7.49 -11.10 1.44
CA LEU A 24 -8.36 -9.97 1.81
C LEU A 24 -9.12 -10.26 3.12
N LYS A 25 -9.52 -11.52 3.38
CA LYS A 25 -10.09 -11.91 4.69
C LYS A 25 -9.12 -11.67 5.86
N ASP A 26 -7.81 -11.75 5.61
CA ASP A 26 -6.77 -11.43 6.59
C ASP A 26 -6.36 -9.94 6.53
N ARG A 27 -7.17 -9.11 5.86
CA ARG A 27 -7.00 -7.65 5.69
C ARG A 27 -5.72 -7.29 4.94
N ILE A 28 -5.32 -8.13 3.99
CA ILE A 28 -4.15 -7.91 3.13
C ILE A 28 -4.61 -7.49 1.74
N ILE A 29 -4.16 -6.31 1.29
CA ILE A 29 -4.36 -5.77 -0.05
C ILE A 29 -3.02 -5.78 -0.79
N PHE A 30 -3.01 -6.24 -2.05
CA PHE A 30 -1.83 -6.23 -2.90
C PHE A 30 -1.88 -5.12 -3.95
N LEU A 31 -0.93 -4.19 -3.87
CA LEU A 31 -0.66 -3.16 -4.86
C LEU A 31 0.55 -3.61 -5.70
N GLY A 32 0.29 -4.56 -6.61
CA GLY A 32 1.31 -5.34 -7.33
C GLY A 32 1.45 -5.05 -8.82
N ALA A 33 0.77 -4.02 -9.34
CA ALA A 33 0.69 -3.68 -10.75
C ALA A 33 0.89 -2.16 -10.96
N PRO A 34 1.13 -1.69 -12.21
CA PRO A 34 1.03 -0.27 -12.52
C PRO A 34 -0.30 0.31 -12.06
N ILE A 35 -0.28 1.54 -11.55
CA ILE A 35 -1.48 2.19 -11.02
C ILE A 35 -2.22 2.87 -12.18
N ASP A 36 -3.39 2.32 -12.52
CA ASP A 36 -4.38 2.93 -13.42
C ASP A 36 -5.72 3.10 -12.69
N ASP A 37 -6.71 3.68 -13.36
CA ASP A 37 -8.02 3.98 -12.75
C ASP A 37 -8.77 2.70 -12.32
N MET A 38 -8.68 1.61 -13.08
CA MET A 38 -9.35 0.35 -12.74
C MET A 38 -8.72 -0.27 -11.48
N PHE A 39 -7.39 -0.30 -11.44
CA PHE A 39 -6.65 -0.85 -10.32
C PHE A 39 -6.82 0.00 -9.06
N ALA A 40 -6.80 1.33 -9.18
CA ALA A 40 -7.07 2.22 -8.07
C ALA A 40 -8.48 2.05 -7.50
N ASN A 41 -9.51 1.96 -8.36
CA ASN A 41 -10.88 1.70 -7.91
C ASN A 41 -11.00 0.39 -7.14
N LEU A 42 -10.29 -0.66 -7.56
CA LEU A 42 -10.28 -1.94 -6.85
C LEU A 42 -9.63 -1.81 -5.46
N VAL A 43 -8.51 -1.11 -5.34
CA VAL A 43 -7.85 -0.87 -4.04
C VAL A 43 -8.72 -0.02 -3.12
N ILE A 44 -9.34 1.05 -3.64
CA ILE A 44 -10.26 1.91 -2.89
C ILE A 44 -11.46 1.10 -2.37
N ALA A 45 -12.08 0.28 -3.22
CA ALA A 45 -13.18 -0.57 -2.82
C ALA A 45 -12.78 -1.55 -1.71
N GLN A 46 -11.57 -2.14 -1.78
CA GLN A 46 -11.06 -3.03 -0.73
C GLN A 46 -10.81 -2.30 0.59
N LEU A 47 -10.27 -1.07 0.56
CA LEU A 47 -10.06 -0.25 1.77
C LEU A 47 -11.39 0.05 2.47
N LEU A 48 -12.38 0.52 1.71
CA LEU A 48 -13.72 0.84 2.24
C LEU A 48 -14.44 -0.43 2.75
N PHE A 49 -14.30 -1.56 2.05
CA PHE A 49 -14.84 -2.84 2.50
C PHE A 49 -14.24 -3.26 3.85
N LEU A 50 -12.92 -3.18 3.99
CA LEU A 50 -12.23 -3.56 5.23
C LEU A 50 -12.54 -2.61 6.40
N GLU A 51 -12.74 -1.33 6.13
CA GLU A 51 -13.24 -0.37 7.13
C GLU A 51 -14.65 -0.75 7.61
N ALA A 52 -15.55 -1.08 6.69
CA ALA A 52 -16.93 -1.46 7.03
C ALA A 52 -17.00 -2.77 7.83
N GLU A 53 -16.12 -3.74 7.52
CA GLU A 53 -16.05 -5.02 8.24
C GLU A 53 -15.53 -4.86 9.67
N ASP A 54 -14.46 -4.08 9.88
CA ASP A 54 -13.91 -3.80 11.21
C ASP A 54 -13.03 -2.54 11.17
N PRO A 55 -13.52 -1.39 11.68
CA PRO A 55 -12.80 -0.12 11.59
C PRO A 55 -11.62 0.00 12.56
N GLU A 56 -11.51 -0.90 13.55
CA GLU A 56 -10.46 -0.85 14.59
C GLU A 56 -9.25 -1.70 14.22
N LYS A 57 -9.40 -2.63 13.27
CA LYS A 57 -8.32 -3.53 12.86
C LYS A 57 -7.49 -2.94 11.73
N ASP A 58 -6.18 -2.99 11.91
CA ASP A 58 -5.18 -2.69 10.90
C ASP A 58 -5.47 -3.33 9.52
N ILE A 59 -5.13 -2.59 8.47
CA ILE A 59 -5.08 -3.08 7.08
C ILE A 59 -3.60 -3.19 6.69
N ASN A 60 -3.23 -4.22 5.93
CA ASN A 60 -1.88 -4.39 5.41
C ASN A 60 -1.86 -4.20 3.89
N LEU A 61 -1.18 -3.15 3.43
CA LEU A 61 -1.00 -2.84 2.02
C LEU A 61 0.41 -3.28 1.57
N TYR A 62 0.45 -4.35 0.80
CA TYR A 62 1.67 -4.93 0.24
C TYR A 62 1.96 -4.28 -1.12
N ILE A 63 3.10 -3.58 -1.23
CA ILE A 63 3.43 -2.71 -2.37
C ILE A 63 4.58 -3.31 -3.19
N ASN A 64 4.30 -3.53 -4.47
CA ASN A 64 5.29 -3.87 -5.49
C ASN A 64 4.86 -3.28 -6.84
N THR A 65 5.14 -2.00 -7.07
CA THR A 65 4.64 -1.28 -8.26
C THR A 65 5.69 -0.33 -8.84
N PRO A 66 5.71 -0.15 -10.17
CA PRO A 66 6.46 0.94 -10.80
C PRO A 66 5.79 2.33 -10.62
N GLY A 67 4.63 2.40 -9.96
CA GLY A 67 3.80 3.61 -9.90
C GLY A 67 2.80 3.65 -11.05
N GLY A 68 2.35 4.83 -11.44
CA GLY A 68 1.38 4.98 -12.52
C GLY A 68 0.72 6.36 -12.53
N ALA A 69 -0.56 6.39 -12.91
CA ALA A 69 -1.34 7.62 -13.02
C ALA A 69 -1.45 8.33 -11.66
N VAL A 70 -1.12 9.64 -11.65
CA VAL A 70 -1.07 10.44 -10.42
C VAL A 70 -2.46 10.59 -9.81
N THR A 71 -3.49 10.87 -10.61
CA THR A 71 -4.88 11.03 -10.14
C THR A 71 -5.41 9.75 -9.50
N ALA A 72 -5.21 8.60 -10.16
CA ALA A 72 -5.57 7.29 -9.64
C ALA A 72 -4.87 6.99 -8.31
N GLY A 73 -3.56 7.26 -8.22
CA GLY A 73 -2.80 7.10 -7.00
C GLY A 73 -3.21 8.06 -5.87
N LEU A 74 -3.58 9.30 -6.20
CA LEU A 74 -4.11 10.26 -5.21
C LEU A 74 -5.47 9.82 -4.65
N GLY A 75 -6.31 9.17 -5.46
CA GLY A 75 -7.56 8.56 -4.96
C GLY A 75 -7.31 7.46 -3.92
N ILE A 76 -6.31 6.60 -4.15
CA ILE A 76 -5.86 5.60 -3.16
C ILE A 76 -5.33 6.32 -1.91
N TYR A 77 -4.45 7.31 -2.09
CA TYR A 77 -3.84 8.08 -1.01
C TYR A 77 -4.90 8.71 -0.10
N ASP A 78 -5.87 9.44 -0.67
CA ASP A 78 -6.90 10.10 0.12
C ASP A 78 -7.79 9.09 0.84
N THR A 79 -8.10 7.95 0.19
CA THR A 79 -8.84 6.86 0.84
C THR A 79 -8.04 6.27 2.00
N MET A 80 -6.72 6.09 1.86
CA MET A 80 -5.85 5.64 2.95
C MET A 80 -5.86 6.59 4.15
N GLN A 81 -5.96 7.91 3.91
CA GLN A 81 -6.04 8.90 4.99
C GLN A 81 -7.45 9.06 5.55
N TYR A 82 -8.48 8.70 4.77
CA TYR A 82 -9.88 8.85 5.11
C TYR A 82 -10.40 7.74 6.03
N VAL A 83 -10.03 6.49 5.74
CA VAL A 83 -10.52 5.34 6.49
C VAL A 83 -9.97 5.33 7.92
N LYS A 84 -10.78 4.85 8.88
CA LYS A 84 -10.38 4.77 10.29
C LYS A 84 -9.25 3.78 10.59
N PRO A 85 -9.23 2.56 10.00
CA PRO A 85 -8.17 1.59 10.25
C PRO A 85 -6.76 2.15 10.01
N PRO A 86 -5.80 1.86 10.91
CA PRO A 86 -4.39 2.09 10.60
C PRO A 86 -3.96 1.24 9.40
N ILE A 87 -3.15 1.80 8.52
CA ILE A 87 -2.67 1.12 7.31
C ILE A 87 -1.18 0.88 7.43
N ASN A 88 -0.80 -0.40 7.51
CA ASN A 88 0.57 -0.86 7.40
C ASN A 88 0.96 -0.91 5.93
N THR A 89 2.05 -0.27 5.53
CA THR A 89 2.56 -0.33 4.15
C THR A 89 3.84 -1.16 4.14
N ILE A 90 3.93 -2.16 3.25
CA ILE A 90 5.12 -3.03 3.16
C ILE A 90 5.60 -3.11 1.71
N CYS A 91 6.79 -2.57 1.44
CA CYS A 91 7.45 -2.77 0.15
C CYS A 91 8.08 -4.17 0.06
N LEU A 92 7.76 -4.92 -0.99
CA LEU A 92 8.28 -6.29 -1.20
C LEU A 92 9.39 -6.39 -2.25
N GLY A 93 9.33 -5.52 -3.26
CA GLY A 93 10.26 -5.52 -4.39
C GLY A 93 10.61 -4.09 -4.77
N GLN A 94 9.65 -3.37 -5.35
CA GLN A 94 9.81 -1.93 -5.59
C GLN A 94 8.60 -1.09 -5.21
N ALA A 95 8.88 0.14 -4.81
CA ALA A 95 7.90 1.20 -4.70
C ALA A 95 8.46 2.42 -5.41
N ALA A 96 8.02 2.65 -6.64
CA ALA A 96 8.52 3.74 -7.48
C ALA A 96 7.42 4.77 -7.76
N SER A 97 7.80 6.04 -7.90
CA SER A 97 6.87 7.12 -8.26
C SER A 97 5.68 7.17 -7.27
N MET A 98 4.43 7.11 -7.76
CA MET A 98 3.24 7.01 -6.92
C MET A 98 3.28 5.83 -5.94
N GLY A 99 3.97 4.74 -6.25
CA GLY A 99 4.20 3.64 -5.31
C GLY A 99 5.01 4.06 -4.07
N ALA A 100 6.03 4.89 -4.25
CA ALA A 100 6.84 5.42 -3.14
C ALA A 100 6.03 6.39 -2.27
N LEU A 101 5.18 7.22 -2.88
CA LEU A 101 4.28 8.11 -2.15
C LEU A 101 3.28 7.31 -1.32
N LEU A 102 2.64 6.29 -1.89
CA LEU A 102 1.71 5.43 -1.17
C LEU A 102 2.39 4.63 -0.06
N LEU A 103 3.63 4.17 -0.29
CA LEU A 103 4.45 3.55 0.76
C LEU A 103 4.66 4.49 1.94
N ALA A 104 5.06 5.75 1.68
CA ALA A 104 5.28 6.75 2.70
C ALA A 104 4.00 7.18 3.43
N ALA A 105 2.84 7.07 2.78
CA ALA A 105 1.52 7.46 3.29
C ALA A 105 0.89 6.49 4.29
N GLY A 106 1.53 5.34 4.56
CA GLY A 106 1.12 4.44 5.63
C GLY A 106 1.15 5.12 7.00
N THR A 107 0.49 4.51 7.98
CA THR A 107 0.46 5.04 9.35
C THR A 107 1.89 5.13 9.91
N LYS A 108 2.23 6.26 10.54
CA LYS A 108 3.55 6.49 11.14
C LYS A 108 3.92 5.37 12.13
N GLY A 109 5.12 4.81 11.99
CA GLY A 109 5.58 3.66 12.77
C GLY A 109 5.15 2.30 12.20
N LYS A 110 4.42 2.28 11.07
CA LYS A 110 3.87 1.09 10.42
C LYS A 110 4.23 1.00 8.92
N ARG A 111 5.32 1.66 8.51
CA ARG A 111 5.80 1.67 7.12
C ARG A 111 7.08 0.84 7.02
N PHE A 112 7.07 -0.17 6.17
CA PHE A 112 8.10 -1.21 6.15
C PHE A 112 8.62 -1.48 4.75
N ALA A 113 9.83 -2.03 4.68
CA ALA A 113 10.36 -2.60 3.45
C ALA A 113 11.15 -3.88 3.73
N LEU A 114 11.16 -4.80 2.76
CA LEU A 114 12.05 -5.96 2.80
C LEU A 114 13.51 -5.56 2.43
N PRO A 115 14.52 -6.36 2.80
CA PRO A 115 15.93 -5.94 2.72
C PRO A 115 16.44 -5.61 1.31
N ASN A 116 15.91 -6.28 0.28
CA ASN A 116 16.34 -6.12 -1.12
C ASN A 116 15.42 -5.20 -1.93
N THR A 117 14.60 -4.40 -1.25
CA THR A 117 13.69 -3.49 -1.93
C THR A 117 14.40 -2.30 -2.54
N ARG A 118 13.79 -1.75 -3.59
CA ARG A 118 14.22 -0.51 -4.22
C ARG A 118 13.07 0.50 -4.23
N ILE A 119 13.32 1.68 -3.69
CA ILE A 119 12.36 2.77 -3.62
C ILE A 119 12.86 3.90 -4.54
N LEU A 120 11.96 4.49 -5.33
CA LEU A 120 12.28 5.54 -6.28
C LEU A 120 11.31 6.71 -6.12
N ILE A 121 11.85 7.90 -5.90
CA ILE A 121 11.08 9.15 -5.99
C ILE A 121 11.58 9.97 -7.19
N HIS A 122 10.66 10.68 -7.84
CA HIS A 122 10.91 11.56 -8.97
C HIS A 122 9.69 12.50 -9.16
N GLN A 123 9.85 13.53 -9.97
CA GLN A 123 8.77 14.47 -10.31
C GLN A 123 7.72 13.83 -11.24
N PRO A 124 6.48 14.35 -11.29
CA PRO A 124 5.47 13.81 -12.18
C PRO A 124 5.87 14.02 -13.65
N MET A 125 5.47 13.06 -14.50
CA MET A 125 5.65 13.13 -15.94
C MET A 125 4.31 13.35 -16.63
N GLY A 126 4.30 14.15 -17.69
CA GLY A 126 3.12 14.40 -18.50
C GLY A 126 3.51 14.92 -19.89
N GLY A 127 2.55 14.91 -20.81
CA GLY A 127 2.72 15.41 -22.16
C GLY A 127 1.39 15.92 -22.69
N PHE A 128 1.44 17.02 -23.43
CA PHE A 128 0.26 17.64 -24.03
C PHE A 128 0.63 18.32 -25.35
N GLN A 129 -0.31 18.36 -26.29
CA GLN A 129 -0.18 19.05 -27.56
C GLN A 129 -1.48 19.81 -27.86
N GLY A 130 -1.38 21.06 -28.29
CA GLY A 130 -2.55 21.88 -28.59
C GLY A 130 -2.20 23.34 -28.89
N GLN A 131 -3.19 24.21 -28.81
CA GLN A 131 -2.99 25.66 -28.92
C GLN A 131 -2.16 26.18 -27.74
N ALA A 132 -1.51 27.34 -27.90
CA ALA A 132 -0.68 27.94 -26.86
C ALA A 132 -1.42 28.11 -25.52
N THR A 133 -2.71 28.49 -25.56
CA THR A 133 -3.56 28.62 -24.36
C THR A 133 -3.72 27.29 -23.63
N GLU A 134 -3.99 26.21 -24.36
CA GLU A 134 -4.14 24.87 -23.78
C GLU A 134 -2.80 24.36 -23.19
N ILE A 135 -1.68 24.62 -23.88
CA ILE A 135 -0.34 24.29 -23.38
C ILE A 135 -0.06 25.02 -22.06
N ASP A 136 -0.36 26.31 -21.95
CA ASP A 136 -0.18 27.08 -20.70
C ASP A 136 -1.03 26.53 -19.55
N ILE A 137 -2.29 26.17 -19.82
CA ILE A 137 -3.19 25.56 -18.82
C ILE A 137 -2.61 24.25 -18.28
N HIS A 138 -2.22 23.34 -19.17
CA HIS A 138 -1.67 22.04 -18.77
C HIS A 138 -0.30 22.15 -18.10
N ALA A 139 0.55 23.08 -18.54
CA ALA A 139 1.83 23.35 -17.91
C ALA A 139 1.68 23.87 -16.47
N ARG A 140 0.71 24.78 -16.22
CA ARG A 140 0.41 25.24 -14.87
C ARG A 140 -0.12 24.12 -13.99
N GLU A 141 -0.96 23.24 -14.54
CA GLU A 141 -1.54 22.14 -13.77
C GLU A 141 -0.49 21.12 -13.34
N ILE A 142 0.40 20.68 -14.23
CA ILE A 142 1.46 19.73 -13.85
C ILE A 142 2.42 20.30 -12.79
N LEU A 143 2.67 21.62 -12.82
CA LEU A 143 3.47 22.30 -11.79
C LEU A 143 2.77 22.28 -10.42
N LYS A 144 1.46 22.55 -10.38
CA LYS A 144 0.66 22.44 -9.14
C LYS A 144 0.64 21.01 -8.61
N VAL A 145 0.46 20.03 -9.49
CA VAL A 145 0.50 18.61 -9.12
C VAL A 145 1.87 18.27 -8.52
N ARG A 146 2.97 18.70 -9.15
CA ARG A 146 4.33 18.49 -8.63
C ARG A 146 4.49 19.06 -7.22
N GLU A 147 4.08 20.32 -7.01
CA GLU A 147 4.14 20.97 -5.70
C GLU A 147 3.34 20.18 -4.66
N ARG A 148 2.13 19.74 -5.02
CA ARG A 148 1.27 18.96 -4.13
C ARG A 148 1.88 17.62 -3.73
N LEU A 149 2.50 16.90 -4.68
CA LEU A 149 3.18 15.63 -4.38
C LEU A 149 4.38 15.86 -3.46
N ASN A 150 5.13 16.94 -3.67
CA ASN A 150 6.25 17.31 -2.82
C ASN A 150 5.80 17.63 -1.39
N GLU A 151 4.69 18.35 -1.21
CA GLU A 151 4.09 18.61 0.10
C GLU A 151 3.68 17.33 0.83
N ILE A 152 3.05 16.38 0.11
CA ILE A 152 2.64 15.09 0.68
C ILE A 152 3.87 14.30 1.14
N LEU A 153 4.91 14.22 0.30
CA LEU A 153 6.16 13.55 0.67
C LEU A 153 6.84 14.24 1.86
N ALA A 154 6.90 15.58 1.87
CA ALA A 154 7.47 16.34 2.99
C ALA A 154 6.71 16.06 4.29
N LYS A 155 5.37 16.05 4.26
CA LYS A 155 4.50 15.71 5.40
C LYS A 155 4.84 14.34 5.99
N HIS A 156 4.96 13.32 5.15
CA HIS A 156 5.14 11.94 5.61
C HIS A 156 6.59 11.57 5.95
N THR A 157 7.56 12.19 5.29
CA THR A 157 8.98 11.94 5.54
C THR A 157 9.56 12.81 6.66
N GLY A 158 8.98 13.98 6.90
CA GLY A 158 9.54 15.00 7.77
C GLY A 158 10.72 15.76 7.16
N GLN A 159 11.06 15.54 5.88
CA GLN A 159 12.08 16.31 5.19
C GLN A 159 11.56 17.74 4.87
N PRO A 160 12.44 18.75 4.84
CA PRO A 160 12.08 20.07 4.34
C PRO A 160 11.58 20.01 2.89
N LEU A 161 10.60 20.85 2.55
CA LEU A 161 10.00 20.89 1.21
C LEU A 161 11.05 21.13 0.11
N ASP A 162 11.99 22.05 0.34
CA ASP A 162 13.06 22.36 -0.61
C ASP A 162 13.97 21.16 -0.89
N LYS A 163 14.19 20.31 0.12
CA LYS A 163 14.96 19.09 -0.04
C LYS A 163 14.18 18.06 -0.84
N ILE A 164 12.89 17.86 -0.57
CA ILE A 164 12.04 17.01 -1.40
C ILE A 164 12.06 17.48 -2.85
N ALA A 165 11.91 18.79 -3.10
CA ALA A 165 11.91 19.34 -4.46
C ALA A 165 13.23 19.10 -5.20
N LEU A 166 14.37 19.23 -4.52
CA LEU A 166 15.68 18.91 -5.09
C LEU A 166 15.84 17.42 -5.37
N ASP A 167 15.48 16.58 -4.40
CA ASP A 167 15.68 15.14 -4.43
C ASP A 167 14.69 14.42 -5.38
N THR A 168 13.58 15.06 -5.78
CA THR A 168 12.65 14.55 -6.80
C THR A 168 12.87 15.13 -8.20
N GLU A 169 13.75 16.12 -8.37
CA GLU A 169 13.99 16.77 -9.68
C GLU A 169 14.50 15.78 -10.73
N ARG A 170 15.21 14.73 -10.32
CA ARG A 170 15.62 13.58 -11.13
C ARG A 170 15.30 12.29 -10.39
N ASP A 171 15.39 11.18 -11.11
CA ASP A 171 15.24 9.84 -10.52
C ASP A 171 16.21 9.66 -9.34
N TYR A 172 15.64 9.46 -8.16
CA TYR A 172 16.39 9.19 -6.95
C TYR A 172 16.06 7.82 -6.35
N PHE A 173 16.96 6.88 -6.60
CA PHE A 173 16.86 5.50 -6.11
C PHE A 173 17.44 5.37 -4.70
N MET A 174 16.73 4.60 -3.87
CA MET A 174 17.11 4.27 -2.51
C MET A 174 16.91 2.76 -2.27
N SER A 175 17.86 2.16 -1.56
CA SER A 175 17.66 0.90 -0.84
C SER A 175 16.66 1.09 0.31
N GLY A 176 16.16 -0.01 0.88
CA GLY A 176 15.31 0.04 2.08
C GLY A 176 15.95 0.82 3.25
N GLU A 177 17.25 0.65 3.48
CA GLU A 177 17.98 1.37 4.56
C GLU A 177 18.11 2.86 4.28
N GLU A 178 18.36 3.26 3.04
CA GLU A 178 18.39 4.67 2.64
C GLU A 178 17.01 5.30 2.77
N ALA A 179 15.96 4.60 2.33
CA ALA A 179 14.58 5.06 2.46
C ALA A 179 14.14 5.21 3.92
N LYS A 180 14.60 4.32 4.81
CA LYS A 180 14.40 4.45 6.26
C LYS A 180 15.06 5.72 6.80
N LYS A 181 16.33 5.95 6.46
CA LYS A 181 17.06 7.17 6.86
C LYS A 181 16.41 8.43 6.28
N TYR A 182 15.85 8.34 5.08
CA TYR A 182 15.14 9.43 4.42
C TYR A 182 13.76 9.71 5.05
N GLY A 183 13.17 8.75 5.76
CA GLY A 183 11.86 8.86 6.40
C GLY A 183 10.69 8.37 5.55
N LEU A 184 10.94 7.75 4.40
CA LEU A 184 9.90 7.13 3.56
C LEU A 184 9.29 5.89 4.20
N ILE A 185 10.08 5.18 5.00
CA ILE A 185 9.65 4.03 5.80
C ILE A 185 10.18 4.16 7.23
N ASP A 186 9.62 3.38 8.13
CA ASP A 186 10.02 3.33 9.54
C ASP A 186 11.04 2.22 9.80
N GLU A 187 10.92 1.06 9.13
CA GLU A 187 11.80 -0.08 9.39
C GLU A 187 12.02 -1.00 8.18
N VAL A 188 13.23 -1.57 8.08
CA VAL A 188 13.55 -2.67 7.17
C VAL A 188 13.39 -3.97 7.92
N ILE A 189 12.49 -4.84 7.47
CA ILE A 189 12.14 -6.10 8.16
C ILE A 189 12.69 -7.30 7.40
N ALA A 190 13.60 -8.06 8.03
CA ALA A 190 14.18 -9.28 7.44
C ALA A 190 13.40 -10.56 7.78
N ARG A 191 12.69 -10.54 8.90
CA ARG A 191 11.76 -11.58 9.37
C ARG A 191 10.60 -10.88 10.08
N HIS A 192 9.44 -11.53 10.14
CA HIS A 192 8.32 -11.00 10.92
C HIS A 192 8.79 -10.63 12.33
N PRO A 193 8.61 -9.37 12.77
CA PRO A 193 8.87 -9.00 14.15
C PRO A 193 8.01 -9.89 15.05
N LYS A 194 8.60 -10.47 16.11
CA LYS A 194 7.85 -11.22 17.12
C LYS A 194 6.75 -10.30 17.68
N GLY A 195 5.49 -10.53 17.31
CA GLY A 195 4.33 -9.75 17.79
C GLY A 195 3.36 -9.28 16.71
N MET A 196 3.74 -9.28 15.43
CA MET A 196 2.75 -9.22 14.35
C MET A 196 1.97 -10.54 14.41
N LYS A 197 0.69 -10.51 14.81
CA LYS A 197 -0.10 -11.73 14.93
C LYS A 197 0.00 -12.50 13.62
N GLU A 198 0.48 -13.75 13.69
CA GLU A 198 0.31 -14.69 12.60
C GLU A 198 -1.15 -14.63 12.15
N VAL A 199 -1.39 -14.72 10.85
CA VAL A 199 -2.73 -15.01 10.31
C VAL A 199 -3.26 -16.18 11.11
N THR A 200 -4.19 -15.89 12.02
CA THR A 200 -4.55 -16.77 13.11
C THR A 200 -5.16 -18.04 12.55
N LYS A 201 -4.66 -19.20 12.97
CA LYS A 201 -5.34 -20.50 12.89
C LYS A 201 -6.60 -20.56 13.78
N ASP A 202 -7.33 -19.45 13.95
CA ASP A 202 -8.48 -19.36 14.85
C ASP A 202 -9.77 -19.98 14.27
N GLY A 203 -9.66 -20.80 13.21
CA GLY A 203 -10.73 -21.68 12.76
C GLY A 203 -10.74 -23.06 13.42
N ALA A 204 -9.68 -23.45 14.15
CA ALA A 204 -9.51 -24.80 14.68
C ALA A 204 -9.13 -24.78 16.17
N LYS A 205 -10.05 -24.32 17.03
CA LYS A 205 -10.01 -24.68 18.46
C LYS A 205 -11.23 -25.53 18.81
N ASP A 206 -10.92 -26.81 18.89
CA ASP A 206 -11.54 -27.89 19.65
C ASP A 206 -12.23 -27.39 20.93
N HIS A 207 -13.56 -27.43 20.93
CA HIS A 207 -14.38 -27.48 22.13
C HIS A 207 -15.04 -28.86 22.18
N GLY A 208 -14.44 -29.78 22.95
CA GLY A 208 -15.03 -31.09 23.15
C GLY A 208 -14.23 -32.08 23.99
N LYS A 209 -13.60 -31.65 25.10
CA LYS A 209 -13.43 -32.57 26.24
C LYS A 209 -14.66 -32.43 27.12
N ASP A 210 -15.55 -33.42 27.11
CA ASP A 210 -16.28 -33.90 28.28
C ASP A 210 -17.00 -35.22 27.97
N GLY A 211 -16.73 -36.24 28.80
CA GLY A 211 -17.51 -37.46 29.07
C GLY A 211 -17.83 -38.40 27.89
N ALA A 212 -17.52 -39.69 27.89
CA ALA A 212 -17.69 -40.62 29.01
C ALA A 212 -16.79 -41.84 28.84
N LYS A 213 -16.19 -42.25 29.96
CA LYS A 213 -15.61 -43.58 30.18
C LYS A 213 -16.73 -44.57 30.50
N ASP A 214 -16.55 -45.76 29.95
CA ASP A 214 -16.77 -47.08 30.56
C ASP A 214 -18.17 -47.51 31.04
N LYS A 215 -18.58 -48.65 30.43
CA LYS A 215 -19.40 -49.77 30.93
C LYS A 215 -20.92 -49.64 30.92
#